data_AF-A0A5B9M7N4-F1
#
_entry.id   AF-A0A5B9M7N4-F1
#
_cell.length_a   1.000
_cell.length_b   1.000
_cell.length_c   1.000
_cell.angle_alpha   90.00
_cell.angle_beta   90.00
_cell.angle_gamma   90.00
#
_symmetry.space_group_name_H-M   'P 1'
#
loop_
_entity.id
_entity.type
_entity.pdbx_description
1 polymer ?
#
loop_
_entity_poly.entity_id
_entity_poly.type
_entity_poly.pdbx_seq_one_letter_code
_entity_poly.pdbx_strand_id
1 'polypeptide(L)'
;MHMGFPAFNLTLEQLADVEHIDLASLADAASADLARWIAMPAGLREGVLEQMANHVAPKNGALDGPCTWLDLQTKRCRHHQHRPQVCRDFPVGGVGCLQWRAAYADANLS
;
A
#
# COMPACT_ATOMS: atom_id res chain seq x y z
N MET A 1 10.86 -4.67 2.35
CA MET A 1 9.88 -4.51 3.45
C MET A 1 9.14 -3.21 3.20
N HIS A 2 7.81 -3.20 2.98
CA HIS A 2 7.03 -1.95 2.93
C HIS A 2 5.68 -2.13 3.64
N MET A 3 5.52 -1.50 4.81
CA MET A 3 4.21 -1.14 5.35
C MET A 3 4.29 0.24 5.98
N GLY A 4 4.20 1.22 5.09
CA GLY A 4 4.05 2.64 5.33
C GLY A 4 3.30 3.23 4.15
N PHE A 5 3.94 3.04 2.99
CA PHE A 5 3.45 3.36 1.66
C PHE A 5 2.50 2.30 1.06
N PRO A 6 1.41 2.69 0.35
CA PRO A 6 0.59 1.75 -0.41
C PRO A 6 1.32 1.31 -1.69
N ALA A 7 2.08 0.23 -1.61
CA ALA A 7 2.83 -0.32 -2.75
C ALA A 7 1.91 -1.11 -3.69
N PHE A 8 1.25 -0.40 -4.60
CA PHE A 8 0.59 -0.99 -5.76
C PHE A 8 1.63 -1.58 -6.72
N ASN A 9 1.27 -2.63 -7.46
CA ASN A 9 2.08 -3.20 -8.53
C ASN A 9 2.00 -2.38 -9.84
N LEU A 10 1.80 -1.07 -9.72
CA LEU A 10 1.64 -0.10 -10.81
C LEU A 10 2.38 1.19 -10.40
N THR A 11 2.99 1.87 -11.37
CA THR A 11 3.69 3.13 -11.13
C THR A 11 2.73 4.29 -10.91
N LEU A 12 3.25 5.43 -10.43
CA LEU A 12 2.47 6.66 -10.30
C LEU A 12 1.88 7.09 -11.65
N GLU A 13 2.66 7.01 -12.73
CA GLU A 13 2.22 7.39 -14.08
C GLU A 13 1.08 6.50 -14.56
N GLN A 14 1.19 5.19 -14.36
CA GLN A 14 0.13 4.24 -14.72
C GLN A 14 -1.16 4.50 -13.94
N LEU A 15 -1.06 4.74 -12.62
CA LEU A 15 -2.24 4.99 -11.79
C LEU A 15 -2.89 6.35 -12.03
N ALA A 16 -2.09 7.35 -12.43
CA ALA A 16 -2.58 8.67 -12.81
C ALA A 16 -3.31 8.67 -14.16
N ASP A 17 -2.97 7.74 -15.06
CA ASP A 17 -3.55 7.64 -16.40
C ASP A 17 -3.84 6.18 -16.78
N VAL A 18 -4.91 5.65 -16.20
CA VAL A 18 -5.28 4.23 -16.36
C VAL A 18 -5.77 3.87 -17.76
N GLU A 19 -6.21 4.85 -18.55
CA GLU A 19 -6.76 4.63 -19.89
C GLU A 19 -5.69 4.17 -20.89
N HIS A 20 -4.43 4.51 -20.62
CA HIS A 20 -3.29 4.19 -21.46
C HIS A 20 -2.55 2.92 -21.04
N ILE A 21 -3.07 2.19 -20.05
CA ILE A 21 -2.46 0.92 -19.62
C ILE A 21 -2.82 -0.19 -20.60
N ASP A 22 -1.81 -0.84 -21.17
CA ASP A 22 -1.98 -2.10 -21.88
C ASP A 22 -2.23 -3.26 -20.90
N LEU A 23 -3.51 -3.58 -20.70
CA LEU A 23 -3.97 -4.66 -19.82
C LEU A 23 -3.35 -6.02 -20.18
N ALA A 24 -3.07 -6.29 -21.46
CA ALA A 24 -2.53 -7.58 -21.88
C ALA A 24 -1.07 -7.77 -21.45
N SER A 25 -0.36 -6.68 -21.15
CA SER A 25 1.03 -6.69 -20.69
C SER A 25 1.18 -6.81 -19.16
N LEU A 26 0.09 -6.64 -18.41
CA LEU A 26 0.13 -6.63 -16.96
C LEU A 26 0.29 -8.04 -16.39
N ALA A 27 1.17 -8.18 -15.40
CA ALA A 27 1.18 -9.34 -14.52
C ALA A 27 -0.11 -9.42 -13.69
N ASP A 28 -0.48 -10.63 -13.26
CA ASP A 28 -1.72 -10.87 -12.51
C ASP A 28 -1.89 -9.96 -11.28
N ALA A 29 -0.82 -9.74 -10.52
CA ALA A 29 -0.83 -8.86 -9.36
C ALA A 29 -1.12 -7.39 -9.73
N ALA A 30 -0.55 -6.91 -10.84
CA ALA A 30 -0.79 -5.57 -11.36
C ALA A 30 -2.22 -5.43 -11.89
N SER A 31 -2.73 -6.42 -12.62
CA SER A 31 -4.12 -6.45 -13.07
C SER A 31 -5.11 -6.42 -11.91
N ALA A 32 -4.84 -7.20 -10.85
CA ALA A 32 -5.67 -7.22 -9.65
C ALA A 32 -5.64 -5.88 -8.89
N ASP A 33 -4.47 -5.23 -8.85
CA ASP A 33 -4.30 -3.89 -8.28
C ASP A 33 -5.03 -2.82 -9.09
N LEU A 34 -4.97 -2.88 -10.43
CA LEU A 34 -5.67 -1.97 -11.30
C LEU A 34 -7.19 -2.07 -11.11
N ALA A 35 -7.74 -3.28 -11.01
CA ALA A 35 -9.17 -3.47 -10.76
C ALA A 35 -9.62 -2.83 -9.43
N ARG A 36 -8.80 -2.96 -8.37
CA ARG A 36 -9.08 -2.33 -7.07
C ARG A 36 -8.92 -0.82 -7.10
N TRP A 37 -7.96 -0.32 -7.87
CA TRP A 37 -7.76 1.09 -8.11
C TRP A 37 -8.98 1.70 -8.80
N ILE A 38 -9.45 1.10 -9.89
CA ILE A 38 -10.64 1.56 -10.63
C ILE A 38 -11.88 1.58 -9.73
N ALA A 39 -12.05 0.59 -8.86
CA ALA A 39 -13.16 0.53 -7.90
C ALA A 39 -13.03 1.49 -6.71
N MET A 40 -11.88 2.16 -6.54
CA MET A 40 -11.60 3.05 -5.42
C MET A 40 -12.27 4.43 -5.63
N PRO A 41 -12.91 5.01 -4.59
CA PRO A 41 -13.46 6.36 -4.67
C PRO A 41 -12.43 7.38 -5.12
N ALA A 42 -12.83 8.33 -5.98
CA ALA A 42 -11.92 9.32 -6.58
C ALA A 42 -11.10 10.09 -5.54
N GLY A 43 -11.72 10.64 -4.49
CA GLY A 43 -11.00 11.37 -3.44
C GLY A 43 -10.00 10.51 -2.67
N LEU A 44 -10.21 9.19 -2.58
CA LEU A 44 -9.23 8.29 -1.99
C LEU A 44 -8.06 8.03 -2.96
N ARG A 45 -8.33 7.89 -4.27
CA ARG A 45 -7.29 7.78 -5.29
C ARG A 45 -6.39 9.01 -5.32
N GLU A 46 -6.98 10.20 -5.29
CA GLU A 46 -6.25 11.47 -5.25
C GLU A 46 -5.28 11.53 -4.06
N GLY A 47 -5.76 11.20 -2.86
CA GLY A 47 -4.91 11.15 -1.67
C GLY A 47 -3.80 10.10 -1.75
N VAL A 48 -4.04 8.97 -2.42
CA VAL A 48 -2.98 7.97 -2.67
C VAL A 48 -1.95 8.49 -3.69
N LEU A 49 -2.39 9.09 -4.79
CA LEU A 49 -1.48 9.67 -5.80
C LEU A 49 -0.59 10.76 -5.18
N GLU A 50 -1.15 11.61 -4.31
CA GLU A 50 -0.38 12.62 -3.58
C GLU A 50 0.66 11.96 -2.65
N GLN A 51 0.28 10.90 -1.93
CA GLN A 51 1.24 10.13 -1.11
C GLN A 51 2.34 9.51 -1.97
N MET A 52 2.00 8.96 -3.14
CA MET A 52 2.93 8.40 -4.12
C MET A 52 3.93 9.42 -4.66
N ALA A 53 3.45 10.61 -5.02
CA ALA A 53 4.31 11.68 -5.52
C ALA A 53 5.29 12.22 -4.48
N ASN A 54 4.87 12.27 -3.21
CA ASN A 54 5.68 12.83 -2.12
C ASN A 54 6.53 11.79 -1.37
N HIS A 55 6.40 10.50 -1.72
CA HIS A 55 7.08 9.44 -1.01
C HIS A 55 8.58 9.43 -1.28
N VAL A 56 9.37 9.37 -0.20
CA VAL A 56 10.81 9.22 -0.24
C VAL A 56 11.16 7.87 0.37
N ALA A 57 11.69 6.97 -0.46
CA ALA A 57 12.06 5.64 -0.02
C ALA A 57 13.14 5.70 1.08
N PRO A 58 13.01 4.91 2.17
CA PRO A 58 14.01 4.85 3.23
C PRO A 58 15.33 4.27 2.70
N LYS A 59 16.45 4.79 3.22
CA LYS A 59 17.80 4.31 2.86
C LYS A 59 18.12 3.01 3.60
N ASN A 60 19.04 2.23 3.04
CA ASN A 60 19.69 1.07 3.68
C ASN A 60 18.71 -0.02 4.17
N GLY A 61 17.56 -0.18 3.52
CA GLY A 61 16.59 -1.23 3.87
C GLY A 61 15.81 -0.97 5.16
N ALA A 62 15.86 0.26 5.70
CA ALA A 62 15.04 0.65 6.84
C ALA A 62 13.54 0.59 6.50
N LEU A 63 12.71 0.51 7.55
CA LEU A 63 11.25 0.46 7.41
C LEU A 63 10.71 1.81 6.91
N ASP A 64 9.64 1.71 6.13
CA ASP A 64 9.05 2.82 5.37
C ASP A 64 8.08 3.71 6.17
N GLY A 65 8.27 3.79 7.50
CA GLY A 65 7.35 4.50 8.38
C GLY A 65 5.98 3.80 8.54
N PRO A 66 5.13 4.24 9.48
CA PRO A 66 3.91 3.52 9.83
C PRO A 66 2.91 3.49 8.66
N CYS A 67 2.19 2.38 8.51
CA CYS A 67 1.16 2.22 7.48
C CYS A 67 0.16 3.39 7.47
N THR A 68 0.05 4.12 6.36
CA THR A 68 -0.84 5.28 6.24
C THR A 68 -2.33 4.91 6.34
N TRP A 69 -2.66 3.65 6.05
CA TRP A 69 -4.04 3.14 6.13
C TRP A 69 -4.36 2.49 7.47
N LEU A 70 -3.44 2.48 8.44
CA LEU A 70 -3.69 1.97 9.78
C LEU A 70 -4.59 2.94 10.57
N ASP A 71 -5.71 2.43 11.05
CA ASP A 71 -6.47 3.06 12.12
C ASP A 71 -5.83 2.72 13.47
N LEU A 72 -5.26 3.73 14.14
CA LEU A 72 -4.60 3.57 15.42
C LEU A 72 -5.57 3.28 16.59
N GLN A 73 -6.86 3.60 16.46
CA GLN A 73 -7.84 3.30 17.50
C GLN A 73 -8.28 1.84 17.39
N THR A 74 -8.78 1.43 16.23
CA THR A 74 -9.31 0.08 16.03
C THR A 74 -8.23 -0.96 15.73
N LYS A 75 -7.01 -0.52 15.43
CA LYS A 75 -5.88 -1.35 14.95
C LYS A 75 -6.21 -2.14 13.68
N ARG A 76 -7.10 -1.59 12.84
CA ARG A 76 -7.53 -2.18 11.56
C ARG A 76 -7.14 -1.27 10.38
N CYS A 77 -7.21 -1.81 9.16
CA CYS A 77 -7.01 -1.01 7.96
C CYS A 77 -8.29 -0.22 7.62
N ARG A 78 -8.14 1.10 7.39
CA ARG A 78 -9.24 2.01 7.04
C ARG A 78 -9.86 1.69 5.68
N HIS A 79 -9.06 1.22 4.72
CA HIS A 79 -9.47 0.99 3.34
C HIS A 79 -9.21 -0.46 2.90
N HIS A 80 -9.56 -1.42 3.77
CA HIS A 80 -9.24 -2.84 3.59
C HIS A 80 -9.66 -3.40 2.22
N GLN A 81 -10.81 -2.98 1.69
CA GLN A 81 -11.34 -3.44 0.40
C GLN A 81 -10.51 -2.97 -0.81
N HIS A 82 -9.74 -1.89 -0.68
CA HIS A 82 -8.94 -1.30 -1.76
C HIS A 82 -7.44 -1.58 -1.60
N ARG A 83 -7.04 -2.42 -0.64
CA ARG A 83 -5.63 -2.67 -0.36
C ARG A 83 -4.93 -3.32 -1.57
N PRO A 84 -3.68 -2.90 -1.86
CA PRO A 84 -2.90 -3.48 -2.94
C PRO A 84 -2.57 -4.95 -2.66
N GLN A 85 -2.13 -5.67 -3.69
CA GLN A 85 -1.93 -7.11 -3.65
C GLN A 85 -0.96 -7.51 -2.53
N VAL A 86 0.14 -6.75 -2.39
CA VAL A 86 1.12 -6.97 -1.32
C VAL A 86 0.46 -6.99 0.07
N CYS A 87 -0.47 -6.07 0.35
CA CYS A 87 -1.20 -6.03 1.62
C CYS A 87 -2.24 -7.17 1.79
N ARG A 88 -2.53 -7.93 0.74
CA ARG A 88 -3.40 -9.11 0.75
C ARG A 88 -2.61 -10.38 0.98
N ASP A 89 -1.41 -10.43 0.41
CA ASP A 89 -0.46 -11.53 0.56
C ASP A 89 0.07 -11.62 1.99
N PHE A 90 -0.01 -10.52 2.76
CA PHE A 90 0.14 -10.52 4.22
C PHE A 90 -1.22 -10.67 4.94
N PRO A 91 -1.62 -11.86 5.37
CA PRO A 91 -2.88 -12.05 6.10
C PRO A 91 -2.87 -11.29 7.43
N VAL A 92 -3.98 -10.60 7.72
CA VAL A 92 -4.18 -9.88 8.98
C VAL A 92 -4.13 -10.88 10.13
N GLY A 93 -3.25 -10.66 11.11
CA GLY A 93 -3.03 -11.57 12.23
C GLY A 93 -2.10 -12.76 11.93
N GLY A 94 -1.60 -12.89 10.70
CA GLY A 94 -0.55 -13.85 10.35
C GLY A 94 0.84 -13.41 10.86
N VAL A 95 1.82 -14.32 10.77
CA VAL A 95 3.19 -14.10 11.28
C VAL A 95 3.81 -12.80 10.78
N GLY A 96 3.70 -12.50 9.47
CA GLY A 96 4.22 -11.25 8.91
C GLY A 96 3.53 -9.98 9.43
N CYS A 97 2.22 -10.04 9.72
CA CYS A 97 1.47 -8.93 10.31
C CYS A 97 1.89 -8.67 11.77
N LEU A 98 2.10 -9.74 12.55
CA LEU A 98 2.52 -9.64 13.95
C LEU A 98 3.97 -9.18 14.09
N GLN A 99 4.90 -9.72 13.29
CA GLN A 99 6.30 -9.32 13.28
C GLN A 99 6.46 -7.85 12.91
N TRP A 100 5.69 -7.37 11.94
CA TRP A 100 5.72 -5.96 11.57
C TRP A 100 5.21 -5.04 12.67
N ARG A 101 4.12 -5.43 13.35
CA ARG A 101 3.61 -4.66 14.49
C ARG A 101 4.62 -4.58 15.63
N ALA A 102 5.33 -5.66 15.91
CA ALA A 102 6.40 -5.69 16.92
C ALA A 102 7.54 -4.74 16.54
N ALA A 103 8.03 -4.80 15.30
CA ALA A 103 9.11 -3.93 14.82
C ALA A 103 8.80 -2.42 14.96
N TYR A 104 7.53 -2.00 14.77
CA TYR A 104 7.12 -0.61 15.01
C TYR A 104 6.92 -0.25 16.47
N ALA A 105 6.50 -1.21 17.31
CA ALA A 105 6.39 -0.96 18.74
C ALA A 105 7.77 -0.72 19.37
N ASP A 106 8.77 -1.48 18.93
CA ASP A 106 10.15 -1.36 19.44
C ASP A 106 10.85 -0.10 18.92
N ALA A 107 10.63 0.28 17.65
CA ALA A 107 11.21 1.50 17.07
C ALA A 107 10.66 2.82 17.64
N ASN A 108 9.51 2.81 18.32
CA ASN A 108 8.92 3.97 18.99
C ASN A 108 9.31 4.08 20.48
N LEU A 109 10.15 3.18 20.99
CA LEU A 109 10.62 3.14 22.38
C LEU A 109 12.13 3.40 22.53
N SER A 110 12.82 3.72 21.43
CA SER A 110 14.28 3.96 21.37
C SER A 110 14.61 5.40 20.97
#